data_AF-A0A952FYS3-F1
#
_entry.id   AF-A0A952FYS3-F1
#
_cell.length_a   1.000
_cell.length_b   1.000
_cell.length_c   1.000
_cell.angle_alpha   90.00
_cell.angle_beta   90.00
_cell.angle_gamma   90.00
#
_symmetry.space_group_name_H-M   'P 1'
#
loop_
_entity.id
_entity.type
_entity.pdbx_description
1 polymer ?
#
loop_
_entity_poly.entity_id
_entity_poly.type
_entity_poly.pdbx_seq_one_letter_code
_entity_poly.pdbx_strand_id
1 'polypeptide(L)'
;MADNVASASASSEASLSDDSASAEIDPKEAAAEQAAEAKYLKADSDIARRTGDTLTISYDGKPTASFTAATLLWQYRGSISMIDDTGHKDRLAVIYLNMDEQGYSEIVRRDGTLIGLDQEILPSPDGHTLASGYGEVFYSGNLNVVEWVSAAHPRVLQFAANCYPVKWQDASHFTAGCVRDEDDSLTTTANISRDGKGVWHLDETATLIDPPDGPSATVSPLRHQIAILRKSGADANADYMIKIGYRRLTTP
;
A
#
# COMPACT_ATOMS: atom_id res chain seq x y z
N MET A 1 14.05 13.52 -38.03
CA MET A 1 13.50 12.38 -37.28
C MET A 1 12.85 12.98 -36.04
N ALA A 2 11.52 13.11 -36.07
CA ALA A 2 10.75 13.62 -34.94
C ALA A 2 10.18 12.39 -34.23
N ASP A 3 10.68 12.11 -33.04
CA ASP A 3 10.18 11.01 -32.22
C ASP A 3 8.80 11.39 -31.69
N ASN A 4 7.79 10.68 -32.20
CA ASN A 4 6.43 10.66 -31.65
C ASN A 4 6.51 9.98 -30.27
N VAL A 5 6.66 10.76 -29.21
CA VAL A 5 6.45 10.29 -27.84
C VAL A 5 4.94 10.16 -27.66
N ALA A 6 4.46 8.92 -27.68
CA ALA A 6 3.10 8.61 -27.25
C ALA A 6 3.01 8.91 -25.75
N SER A 7 2.47 10.08 -25.41
CA SER A 7 2.05 10.41 -24.05
C SER A 7 0.88 9.50 -23.72
N ALA A 8 1.14 8.42 -22.99
CA ALA A 8 0.09 7.64 -22.37
C ALA A 8 -0.49 8.50 -21.23
N SER A 9 -1.51 9.29 -21.55
CA SER A 9 -2.39 9.84 -20.52
C SER A 9 -3.17 8.65 -19.96
N ALA A 10 -2.69 8.08 -18.86
CA ALA A 10 -3.48 7.16 -18.06
C ALA A 10 -4.61 7.97 -17.40
N SER A 11 -5.67 8.22 -18.16
CA SER A 11 -6.95 8.64 -17.59
C SER A 11 -7.53 7.40 -16.92
N SER A 12 -7.30 7.24 -15.62
CA SER A 12 -8.05 6.26 -14.84
C SER A 12 -9.49 6.78 -14.73
N GLU A 13 -10.32 6.52 -15.74
CA GLU A 13 -11.77 6.64 -15.61
C GLU A 13 -12.24 5.43 -14.78
N ALA A 14 -11.96 5.48 -13.47
CA ALA A 14 -12.69 4.67 -12.52
C ALA A 14 -14.16 5.14 -12.62
N SER A 15 -15.01 4.31 -13.22
CA SER A 15 -16.45 4.53 -13.29
C SER A 15 -17.03 4.38 -11.88
N LEU A 16 -16.89 5.44 -11.09
CA LEU A 16 -17.55 5.62 -9.81
C LEU A 16 -18.96 6.12 -10.11
N SER A 17 -19.97 5.42 -9.62
CA SER A 17 -21.38 5.74 -9.82
C SER A 17 -21.74 7.12 -9.24
N ASP A 18 -22.51 7.89 -10.02
CA ASP A 18 -22.83 9.33 -9.94
C ASP A 18 -23.49 9.89 -8.64
N ASP A 19 -23.72 9.09 -7.60
CA ASP A 19 -24.47 9.55 -6.40
C ASP A 19 -23.58 9.91 -5.20
N SER A 20 -22.26 9.80 -5.33
CA SER A 20 -21.32 10.33 -4.33
C SER A 20 -20.93 11.74 -4.75
N ALA A 21 -21.64 12.75 -4.22
CA ALA A 21 -21.21 14.14 -4.35
C ALA A 21 -19.73 14.22 -3.97
N SER A 22 -18.85 14.43 -4.96
CA SER A 22 -17.41 14.50 -4.74
C SER A 22 -17.18 15.66 -3.78
N ALA A 23 -16.92 15.35 -2.51
CA ALA A 23 -16.56 16.34 -1.54
C ALA A 23 -15.29 17.02 -2.04
N GLU A 24 -15.43 18.29 -2.40
CA GLU A 24 -14.31 19.12 -2.82
C GLU A 24 -13.43 19.31 -1.58
N ILE A 25 -12.18 18.84 -1.65
CA ILE A 25 -11.22 18.98 -0.55
C ILE A 25 -11.12 20.47 -0.15
N ASP A 26 -11.17 20.77 1.16
CA ASP A 26 -11.04 22.14 1.65
C ASP A 26 -9.75 22.77 1.06
N PRO A 27 -9.81 23.93 0.39
CA PRO A 27 -8.63 24.56 -0.21
C PRO A 27 -7.46 24.77 0.78
N LYS A 28 -7.73 24.94 2.08
CA LYS A 28 -6.70 25.06 3.11
C LYS A 28 -6.01 23.73 3.39
N GLU A 29 -6.77 22.64 3.42
CA GLU A 29 -6.22 21.29 3.56
C GLU A 29 -5.39 20.94 2.34
N ALA A 30 -5.92 21.18 1.13
CA ALA A 30 -5.18 20.99 -0.11
C ALA A 30 -3.85 21.78 -0.12
N ALA A 31 -3.86 23.02 0.35
CA ALA A 31 -2.64 23.84 0.45
C ALA A 31 -1.64 23.30 1.50
N ALA A 32 -2.12 22.82 2.64
CA ALA A 32 -1.28 22.20 3.67
C ALA A 32 -0.64 20.90 3.16
N GLU A 33 -1.42 20.09 2.47
CA GLU A 33 -1.00 18.83 1.85
C GLU A 33 0.05 19.06 0.74
N GLN A 34 -0.14 20.07 -0.11
CA GLN A 34 0.88 20.48 -1.09
C GLN A 34 2.15 21.03 -0.42
N ALA A 35 2.03 21.77 0.68
CA ALA A 35 3.19 22.24 1.43
C ALA A 35 3.98 21.06 2.05
N ALA A 36 3.29 20.03 2.54
CA ALA A 36 3.90 18.81 3.06
C ALA A 36 4.62 18.00 1.96
N GLU A 37 4.09 18.00 0.73
CA GLU A 37 4.68 17.36 -0.45
C GLU A 37 6.03 17.99 -0.84
N ALA A 38 6.20 19.30 -0.66
CA ALA A 38 7.38 20.04 -1.13
C ALA A 38 8.73 19.45 -0.66
N LYS A 39 8.76 18.87 0.55
CA LYS A 39 9.97 18.20 1.07
C LYS A 39 10.36 16.96 0.25
N TYR A 40 9.38 16.19 -0.22
CA TYR A 40 9.58 14.99 -1.02
C TYR A 40 9.99 15.35 -2.45
N LEU A 41 9.32 16.32 -3.06
CA LEU A 41 9.70 16.82 -4.39
C LEU A 41 11.13 17.39 -4.41
N LYS A 42 11.56 18.03 -3.32
CA LYS A 42 12.93 18.49 -3.17
C LYS A 42 13.92 17.32 -3.03
N ALA A 43 13.58 16.30 -2.27
CA ALA A 43 14.44 15.13 -2.05
C ALA A 43 14.61 14.29 -3.33
N ASP A 44 13.55 14.17 -4.13
CA ASP A 44 13.47 13.31 -5.30
C ASP A 44 13.20 14.09 -6.60
N SER A 45 13.87 15.24 -6.76
CA SER A 45 13.63 16.15 -7.91
C SER A 45 13.97 15.56 -9.28
N ASP A 46 14.73 14.46 -9.32
CA ASP A 46 15.02 13.67 -10.52
C ASP A 46 13.87 12.71 -10.90
N ILE A 47 13.01 12.36 -9.94
CA ILE A 47 11.86 11.47 -10.14
C ILE A 47 10.56 12.24 -10.25
N ALA A 48 10.31 13.21 -9.38
CA ALA A 48 9.01 13.86 -9.29
C ALA A 48 9.13 15.38 -9.35
N ARG A 49 8.22 15.99 -10.11
CA ARG A 49 8.13 17.44 -10.22
C ARG A 49 6.68 17.89 -10.34
N ARG A 50 6.29 18.90 -9.57
CA ARG A 50 5.01 19.59 -9.72
C ARG A 50 5.17 20.86 -10.56
N THR A 51 4.24 21.13 -11.46
CA THR A 51 4.15 22.38 -12.24
C THR A 51 2.69 22.80 -12.33
N GLY A 52 2.31 23.84 -11.58
CA GLY A 52 0.90 24.16 -11.35
C GLY A 52 0.21 22.98 -10.67
N ASP A 53 -0.90 22.54 -11.26
CA ASP A 53 -1.72 21.44 -10.73
C ASP A 53 -1.28 20.06 -11.22
N THR A 54 -0.25 19.98 -12.07
CA THR A 54 0.24 18.71 -12.62
C THR A 54 1.47 18.21 -11.88
N LEU A 55 1.37 17.00 -11.32
CA LEU A 55 2.49 16.20 -10.83
C LEU A 55 2.99 15.31 -11.97
N THR A 56 4.26 15.44 -12.36
CA THR A 56 4.91 14.58 -13.34
C THR A 56 5.90 13.66 -12.65
N ILE A 57 5.79 12.36 -12.91
CA ILE A 57 6.75 11.33 -12.52
C ILE A 57 7.61 10.99 -13.73
N SER A 58 8.91 10.93 -13.52
CA SER A 58 9.93 10.68 -14.54
C SER A 58 10.89 9.61 -14.07
N TYR A 59 11.37 8.80 -15.00
CA TYR A 59 12.47 7.87 -14.78
C TYR A 59 13.52 8.09 -15.85
N ASP A 60 14.79 8.09 -15.45
CA ASP A 60 15.94 8.26 -16.35
C ASP A 60 15.83 9.54 -17.23
N GLY A 61 15.27 10.61 -16.63
CA GLY A 61 15.05 11.90 -17.29
C GLY A 61 13.86 11.93 -18.27
N LYS A 62 13.05 10.88 -18.36
CA LYS A 62 11.90 10.78 -19.26
C LYS A 62 10.59 10.82 -18.48
N PRO A 63 9.64 11.71 -18.83
CA PRO A 63 8.29 11.67 -18.26
C PRO A 63 7.66 10.30 -18.50
N THR A 64 7.13 9.72 -17.44
CA THR A 64 6.55 8.36 -17.43
C THR A 64 5.05 8.41 -17.10
N ALA A 65 4.65 9.27 -16.16
CA ALA A 65 3.26 9.50 -15.82
C ALA A 65 3.03 10.97 -15.43
N SER A 66 1.79 11.46 -15.61
CA SER A 66 1.38 12.81 -15.21
C SER A 66 -0.01 12.76 -14.60
N PHE A 67 -0.18 13.44 -13.47
CA PHE A 67 -1.41 13.49 -12.69
C PHE A 67 -1.81 14.94 -12.50
N THR A 68 -2.96 15.33 -13.02
CA THR A 68 -3.49 16.70 -12.88
C THR A 68 -4.53 16.71 -11.78
N ALA A 69 -4.37 17.60 -10.80
CA ALA A 69 -5.40 17.82 -9.79
C ALA A 69 -6.61 18.48 -10.47
N ALA A 70 -7.73 17.77 -10.53
CA ALA A 70 -9.03 18.30 -10.94
C ALA A 70 -9.92 18.39 -9.70
N THR A 71 -10.59 17.30 -9.36
CA THR A 71 -11.36 17.14 -8.11
C THR A 71 -10.61 16.35 -7.04
N LEU A 72 -9.58 15.61 -7.44
CA LEU A 72 -8.76 14.78 -6.57
C LEU A 72 -7.35 15.36 -6.45
N LEU A 73 -6.78 15.28 -5.26
CA LEU A 73 -5.43 15.77 -5.01
C LEU A 73 -4.43 14.60 -5.05
N TRP A 74 -3.72 14.50 -6.17
CA TRP A 74 -2.54 13.64 -6.29
C TRP A 74 -1.35 14.27 -5.60
N GLN A 75 -0.67 13.53 -4.73
CA GLN A 75 0.49 14.00 -3.99
C GLN A 75 1.65 13.02 -4.12
N TYR A 76 2.85 13.55 -4.29
CA TYR A 76 4.07 12.77 -4.18
C TYR A 76 4.45 12.56 -2.71
N ARG A 77 4.57 11.30 -2.28
CA ARG A 77 4.94 10.94 -0.89
C ARG A 77 6.39 10.47 -0.77
N GLY A 78 7.16 10.51 -1.86
CA GLY A 78 8.57 10.13 -1.91
C GLY A 78 8.83 8.96 -2.84
N SER A 79 9.99 8.33 -2.68
CA SER A 79 10.36 7.13 -3.40
C SER A 79 10.78 6.00 -2.46
N ILE A 80 10.53 4.77 -2.87
CA ILE A 80 10.97 3.55 -2.19
C ILE A 80 11.99 2.83 -3.06
N SER A 81 12.93 2.10 -2.44
CA SER A 81 13.87 1.26 -3.16
C SER A 81 13.47 -0.21 -2.99
N MET A 82 13.24 -0.90 -4.11
CA MET A 82 12.93 -2.32 -4.17
C MET A 82 14.03 -3.07 -4.89
N ILE A 83 14.22 -4.33 -4.54
CA ILE A 83 15.22 -5.22 -5.14
C ILE A 83 14.48 -6.40 -5.76
N ASP A 84 14.72 -6.67 -7.03
CA ASP A 84 14.15 -7.84 -7.70
C ASP A 84 14.97 -9.12 -7.46
N ASP A 85 14.45 -10.26 -7.91
CA ASP A 85 15.11 -11.56 -7.76
C ASP A 85 16.46 -11.65 -8.50
N THR A 86 16.76 -10.71 -9.40
CA THR A 86 18.05 -10.61 -10.10
C THR A 86 19.06 -9.74 -9.35
N GLY A 87 18.64 -9.10 -8.26
CA GLY A 87 19.42 -8.13 -7.51
C GLY A 87 19.39 -6.72 -8.11
N HIS A 88 18.55 -6.47 -9.13
CA HIS A 88 18.35 -5.15 -9.69
C HIS A 88 17.62 -4.28 -8.68
N LYS A 89 18.14 -3.07 -8.44
CA LYS A 89 17.53 -2.11 -7.53
C LYS A 89 16.73 -1.09 -8.31
N ASP A 90 15.44 -1.01 -8.01
CA ASP A 90 14.53 -0.01 -8.55
C ASP A 90 14.13 1.00 -7.49
N ARG A 91 14.31 2.28 -7.80
CA ARG A 91 13.74 3.37 -7.02
C ARG A 91 12.40 3.74 -7.65
N LEU A 92 11.31 3.60 -6.91
CA LEU A 92 9.95 3.73 -7.40
C LEU A 92 9.25 4.90 -6.69
N ALA A 93 8.58 5.74 -7.46
CA ALA A 93 7.75 6.82 -6.97
C ALA A 93 6.51 6.27 -6.24
N VAL A 94 6.26 6.84 -5.07
CA VAL A 94 5.02 6.66 -4.32
C VAL A 94 4.21 7.93 -4.41
N ILE A 95 2.97 7.80 -4.88
CA ILE A 95 1.98 8.86 -4.87
C ILE A 95 0.83 8.49 -3.94
N TYR A 96 0.10 9.49 -3.49
CA TYR A 96 -1.10 9.36 -2.69
C TYR A 96 -2.23 10.10 -3.40
N LEU A 97 -3.34 9.42 -3.59
CA LEU A 97 -4.58 9.99 -4.07
C LEU A 97 -5.44 10.36 -2.87
N ASN A 98 -5.58 11.65 -2.58
CA ASN A 98 -6.48 12.12 -1.54
C ASN A 98 -7.91 12.24 -2.13
N MET A 99 -8.86 11.59 -1.44
CA MET A 99 -10.29 11.53 -1.68
C MET A 99 -11.04 11.90 -0.38
N ASP A 100 -10.94 13.16 0.05
CA ASP A 100 -11.61 13.69 1.24
C ASP A 100 -11.20 12.92 2.51
N GLU A 101 -12.12 12.20 3.17
CA GLU A 101 -11.82 11.35 4.33
C GLU A 101 -10.98 10.11 3.98
N GLN A 102 -10.68 9.88 2.69
CA GLN A 102 -10.03 8.66 2.21
C GLN A 102 -8.78 8.95 1.38
N GLY A 103 -7.97 7.92 1.21
CA GLY A 103 -7.01 7.92 0.13
C GLY A 103 -6.27 6.62 -0.03
N TYR A 104 -5.60 6.52 -1.17
CA TYR A 104 -4.90 5.33 -1.60
C TYR A 104 -3.47 5.70 -1.97
N SER A 105 -2.53 4.86 -1.59
CA SER A 105 -1.16 5.01 -2.08
C SER A 105 -1.02 4.23 -3.37
N GLU A 106 -0.26 4.75 -4.31
CA GLU A 106 0.08 4.04 -5.52
C GLU A 106 1.58 4.07 -5.76
N ILE A 107 2.11 2.95 -6.26
CA ILE A 107 3.46 2.90 -6.80
C ILE A 107 3.38 3.12 -8.30
N VAL A 108 4.07 4.15 -8.78
CA VAL A 108 4.19 4.44 -10.22
C VAL A 108 5.37 3.68 -10.78
N ARG A 109 5.13 2.69 -11.64
CA ARG A 109 6.17 1.89 -12.27
C ARG A 109 6.88 2.65 -13.39
N ARG A 110 8.06 2.17 -13.80
CA ARG A 110 8.87 2.76 -14.89
C ARG A 110 8.18 2.78 -16.25
N ASP A 111 7.17 1.93 -16.45
CA ASP A 111 6.34 1.89 -17.66
C ASP A 111 5.07 2.76 -17.56
N GLY A 112 4.90 3.50 -16.45
CA GLY A 112 3.74 4.37 -16.20
C GLY A 112 2.53 3.66 -15.63
N THR A 113 2.59 2.34 -15.46
CA THR A 113 1.51 1.60 -14.80
C THR A 113 1.51 1.83 -13.29
N LEU A 114 0.34 1.67 -12.68
CA LEU A 114 0.09 1.95 -11.26
C LEU A 114 -0.15 0.63 -10.52
N ILE A 115 0.47 0.48 -9.35
CA ILE A 115 0.10 -0.54 -8.38
C ILE A 115 -0.65 0.16 -7.27
N GLY A 116 -1.97 -0.03 -7.23
CA GLY A 116 -2.81 0.44 -6.13
C GLY A 116 -2.51 -0.32 -4.85
N LEU A 117 -2.31 0.41 -3.76
CA LEU A 117 -2.04 -0.09 -2.43
C LEU A 117 -2.95 0.60 -1.43
N ASP A 118 -3.42 -0.17 -0.45
CA ASP A 118 -4.22 0.38 0.65
C ASP A 118 -3.29 1.18 1.58
N GLN A 119 -3.55 2.49 1.69
CA GLN A 119 -2.85 3.46 2.55
C GLN A 119 -1.31 3.27 2.68
N GLU A 120 -0.75 3.32 3.90
CA GLU A 120 0.69 3.41 4.15
C GLU A 120 1.48 2.25 3.52
N ILE A 121 2.62 2.57 2.90
CA ILE A 121 3.53 1.59 2.31
C ILE A 121 4.76 1.46 3.21
N LEU A 122 5.09 0.23 3.58
CA LEU A 122 6.24 -0.10 4.40
C LEU A 122 7.14 -1.13 3.72
N PRO A 123 8.23 -0.72 3.06
CA PRO A 123 9.22 -1.63 2.50
C PRO A 123 9.95 -2.43 3.58
N SER A 124 10.21 -3.70 3.30
CA SER A 124 11.02 -4.58 4.14
C SER A 124 12.50 -4.17 4.12
N PRO A 125 13.29 -4.53 5.15
CA PRO A 125 14.69 -4.13 5.25
C PRO A 125 15.60 -4.64 4.13
N ASP A 126 15.25 -5.77 3.49
CA ASP A 126 16.00 -6.32 2.36
C ASP A 126 15.53 -5.76 1.00
N GLY A 127 14.45 -4.99 0.98
CA GLY A 127 13.88 -4.38 -0.22
C GLY A 127 13.18 -5.36 -1.17
N HIS A 128 13.02 -6.64 -0.81
CA HIS A 128 12.36 -7.62 -1.69
C HIS A 128 10.85 -7.69 -1.47
N THR A 129 10.37 -7.19 -0.33
CA THR A 129 8.95 -7.21 0.02
C THR A 129 8.52 -5.82 0.48
N LEU A 130 7.26 -5.47 0.29
CA LEU A 130 6.64 -4.36 1.01
C LEU A 130 5.30 -4.81 1.60
N ALA A 131 4.88 -4.14 2.67
CA ALA A 131 3.55 -4.28 3.23
C ALA A 131 2.77 -2.99 3.00
N SER A 132 1.46 -3.10 2.82
CA SER A 132 0.53 -1.96 2.84
C SER A 132 -0.79 -2.43 3.42
N GLY A 133 -1.61 -1.54 3.98
CA GLY A 133 -2.91 -1.99 4.44
C GLY A 133 -3.87 -0.93 4.96
N TYR A 134 -5.11 -1.40 5.02
CA TYR A 134 -6.41 -0.82 5.38
C TYR A 134 -6.71 0.63 5.00
N GLY A 135 -7.73 0.80 4.14
CA GLY A 135 -8.55 2.00 3.91
C GLY A 135 -10.02 1.76 4.27
N GLU A 136 -10.77 2.84 4.53
CA GLU A 136 -11.87 2.93 5.52
C GLU A 136 -13.36 2.77 5.05
N VAL A 137 -14.24 2.62 6.06
CA VAL A 137 -15.72 2.60 6.20
C VAL A 137 -16.58 1.63 5.36
N PHE A 138 -16.36 1.45 4.05
CA PHE A 138 -17.36 0.72 3.23
C PHE A 138 -16.95 -0.69 2.77
N TYR A 139 -15.70 -1.09 3.01
CA TYR A 139 -15.20 -2.41 2.64
C TYR A 139 -14.43 -3.07 3.78
N SER A 140 -14.50 -4.40 3.85
CA SER A 140 -13.48 -5.18 4.57
C SER A 140 -12.17 -4.90 3.86
N GLY A 141 -11.32 -4.10 4.49
CA GLY A 141 -10.07 -3.72 3.88
C GLY A 141 -9.03 -4.76 4.21
N ASN A 142 -7.86 -4.55 3.63
CA ASN A 142 -6.92 -5.63 3.47
C ASN A 142 -5.54 -5.21 3.96
N LEU A 143 -4.82 -6.20 4.46
CA LEU A 143 -3.38 -6.09 4.60
C LEU A 143 -2.74 -6.80 3.41
N ASN A 144 -2.06 -6.02 2.59
CA ASN A 144 -1.34 -6.47 1.42
C ASN A 144 0.13 -6.73 1.76
N VAL A 145 0.67 -7.84 1.26
CA VAL A 145 2.10 -8.11 1.22
C VAL A 145 2.48 -8.27 -0.24
N VAL A 146 3.38 -7.42 -0.73
CA VAL A 146 3.80 -7.40 -2.13
C VAL A 146 5.24 -7.88 -2.23
N GLU A 147 5.44 -9.06 -2.81
CA GLU A 147 6.77 -9.59 -3.12
C GLU A 147 7.24 -9.04 -4.48
N TRP A 148 8.36 -8.34 -4.46
CA TRP A 148 8.93 -7.64 -5.61
C TRP A 148 9.81 -8.55 -6.46
N VAL A 149 9.24 -9.65 -6.95
CA VAL A 149 9.94 -10.69 -7.74
C VAL A 149 10.58 -10.10 -9.01
N SER A 150 9.86 -9.19 -9.67
CA SER A 150 10.34 -8.41 -10.80
C SER A 150 9.60 -7.08 -10.87
N ALA A 151 10.24 -6.07 -11.43
CA ALA A 151 9.60 -4.77 -11.67
C ALA A 151 8.36 -4.87 -12.56
N ALA A 152 8.25 -5.91 -13.39
CA ALA A 152 7.13 -6.16 -14.30
C ALA A 152 5.95 -6.88 -13.63
N HIS A 153 6.25 -7.77 -12.68
CA HIS A 153 5.28 -8.73 -12.15
C HIS A 153 5.49 -8.91 -10.64
N PRO A 154 5.15 -7.91 -9.82
CA PRO A 154 5.09 -8.10 -8.38
C PRO A 154 4.00 -9.13 -8.03
N ARG A 155 4.19 -9.86 -6.93
CA ARG A 155 3.19 -10.80 -6.41
C ARG A 155 2.50 -10.17 -5.21
N VAL A 156 1.19 -10.00 -5.30
CA VAL A 156 0.38 -9.45 -4.21
C VAL A 156 -0.26 -10.61 -3.44
N LEU A 157 -0.02 -10.65 -2.13
CA LEU A 157 -0.81 -11.41 -1.18
C LEU A 157 -1.73 -10.47 -0.43
N GLN A 158 -2.91 -10.97 -0.08
CA GLN A 158 -3.92 -10.20 0.61
C GLN A 158 -4.45 -10.99 1.80
N PHE A 159 -4.45 -10.36 2.97
CA PHE A 159 -5.19 -10.82 4.14
C PHE A 159 -6.47 -10.00 4.24
N ALA A 160 -7.61 -10.68 4.40
CA ALA A 160 -8.90 -10.04 4.65
C ALA A 160 -8.97 -9.57 6.11
N ALA A 161 -8.20 -8.53 6.41
CA ALA A 161 -8.03 -7.98 7.74
C ALA A 161 -7.80 -6.47 7.64
N ASN A 162 -8.54 -5.72 8.46
CA ASN A 162 -8.43 -4.27 8.57
C ASN A 162 -7.18 -3.92 9.37
N CYS A 163 -6.00 -4.14 8.79
CA CYS A 163 -4.72 -3.89 9.44
C CYS A 163 -3.82 -3.02 8.57
N TYR A 164 -3.01 -2.18 9.21
CA TYR A 164 -1.97 -1.37 8.60
C TYR A 164 -0.59 -1.80 9.14
N PRO A 165 0.46 -1.86 8.29
CA PRO A 165 1.80 -2.26 8.72
C PRO A 165 2.41 -1.17 9.62
N VAL A 166 2.99 -1.58 10.75
CA VAL A 166 3.60 -0.65 11.73
C VAL A 166 5.12 -0.63 11.61
N LYS A 167 5.76 -1.81 11.60
CA LYS A 167 7.22 -1.93 11.53
C LYS A 167 7.66 -3.33 11.14
N TRP A 168 8.71 -3.43 10.35
CA TRP A 168 9.44 -4.67 10.12
C TRP A 168 10.41 -4.96 11.27
N GLN A 169 10.51 -6.23 11.67
CA GLN A 169 11.56 -6.73 12.56
C GLN A 169 12.73 -7.26 11.74
N ASP A 170 12.44 -7.95 10.63
CA ASP A 170 13.38 -8.45 9.65
C ASP A 170 12.68 -8.59 8.27
N ALA A 171 13.30 -9.22 7.28
CA ALA A 171 12.73 -9.38 5.93
C ALA A 171 11.47 -10.27 5.87
N SER A 172 11.22 -11.06 6.91
CA SER A 172 10.17 -12.07 6.99
C SER A 172 9.18 -11.84 8.13
N HIS A 173 9.38 -10.81 8.96
CA HIS A 173 8.53 -10.54 10.12
C HIS A 173 8.21 -9.05 10.24
N PHE A 174 6.94 -8.72 10.39
CA PHE A 174 6.50 -7.37 10.74
C PHE A 174 5.29 -7.39 11.67
N THR A 175 5.07 -6.28 12.36
CA THR A 175 3.87 -6.05 13.17
C THR A 175 2.91 -5.14 12.44
N ALA A 176 1.61 -5.40 12.57
CA ALA A 176 0.54 -4.55 12.08
C ALA A 176 -0.38 -4.11 13.23
N GLY A 177 -0.95 -2.91 13.12
CA GLY A 177 -2.08 -2.48 13.92
C GLY A 177 -3.35 -2.86 13.20
N CYS A 178 -4.37 -3.34 13.90
CA CYS A 178 -5.63 -3.77 13.30
C CYS A 178 -6.80 -3.08 13.97
N VAL A 179 -7.81 -2.71 13.19
CA VAL A 179 -9.07 -2.14 13.68
C VAL A 179 -10.13 -3.22 13.63
N ARG A 180 -10.77 -3.49 14.76
CA ARG A 180 -11.97 -4.33 14.83
C ARG A 180 -13.12 -3.40 15.21
N ASP A 181 -14.20 -3.43 14.44
CA ASP A 181 -15.43 -2.66 14.62
C ASP A 181 -15.43 -1.26 13.95
N GLU A 182 -16.63 -0.84 13.56
CA GLU A 182 -16.95 0.43 12.88
C GLU A 182 -16.75 1.65 13.78
N ASP A 183 -16.58 1.43 15.10
CA ASP A 183 -16.43 2.51 16.09
C ASP A 183 -14.96 2.89 16.35
N ASP A 184 -14.00 2.37 15.57
CA ASP A 184 -12.54 2.61 15.62
C ASP A 184 -11.84 2.42 16.99
N SER A 185 -12.57 1.99 18.01
CA SER A 185 -12.12 2.06 19.39
C SER A 185 -11.27 0.87 19.83
N LEU A 186 -11.40 -0.29 19.16
CA LEU A 186 -10.61 -1.46 19.47
C LEU A 186 -9.49 -1.65 18.46
N THR A 187 -8.31 -1.14 18.83
CA THR A 187 -7.07 -1.43 18.13
C THR A 187 -6.42 -2.69 18.70
N THR A 188 -6.24 -3.71 17.86
CA THR A 188 -5.46 -4.90 18.19
C THR A 188 -4.12 -4.86 17.46
N THR A 189 -3.23 -5.80 17.77
CA THR A 189 -1.96 -5.94 17.05
C THR A 189 -1.91 -7.30 16.39
N ALA A 190 -1.31 -7.38 15.21
CA ALA A 190 -1.04 -8.63 14.54
C ALA A 190 0.46 -8.80 14.29
N ASN A 191 0.94 -10.03 14.44
CA ASN A 191 2.25 -10.44 13.98
C ASN A 191 2.08 -11.09 12.60
N ILE A 192 2.84 -10.60 11.63
CA ILE A 192 2.88 -11.17 10.29
C ILE A 192 4.24 -11.80 10.08
N SER A 193 4.25 -13.05 9.65
CA SER A 193 5.48 -13.82 9.49
C SER A 193 5.47 -14.66 8.22
N ARG A 194 6.65 -14.85 7.60
CA ARG A 194 6.87 -15.78 6.49
C ARG A 194 7.61 -17.01 7.00
N ASP A 195 7.01 -18.18 6.85
CA ASP A 195 7.66 -19.42 7.28
C ASP A 195 8.76 -19.89 6.29
N GLY A 196 9.53 -20.91 6.68
CA GLY A 196 10.58 -21.49 5.84
C GLY A 196 10.11 -22.14 4.54
N LYS A 197 8.80 -22.21 4.29
CA LYS A 197 8.20 -22.65 3.01
C LYS A 197 7.71 -21.47 2.16
N GLY A 198 7.93 -20.24 2.61
CA GLY A 198 7.50 -19.02 1.94
C GLY A 198 6.03 -18.67 2.15
N VAL A 199 5.34 -19.30 3.11
CA VAL A 199 3.93 -19.02 3.40
C VAL A 199 3.83 -17.88 4.41
N TRP A 200 2.96 -16.91 4.12
CA TRP A 200 2.69 -15.80 5.02
C TRP A 200 1.55 -16.12 5.98
N HIS A 201 1.76 -15.80 7.25
CA HIS A 201 0.84 -16.01 8.36
C HIS A 201 0.51 -14.67 9.00
N LEU A 202 -0.75 -14.46 9.36
CA LEU A 202 -1.21 -13.33 10.17
C LEU A 202 -1.79 -13.89 11.46
N ASP A 203 -1.15 -13.53 12.57
CA ASP A 203 -1.52 -13.89 13.93
C ASP A 203 -1.96 -12.64 14.70
N GLU A 204 -3.27 -12.43 14.78
CA GLU A 204 -3.86 -11.30 15.50
C GLU A 204 -3.97 -11.62 16.99
N THR A 205 -3.42 -10.73 17.81
CA THR A 205 -3.45 -10.79 19.27
C THR A 205 -4.24 -9.61 19.82
N ALA A 206 -5.20 -9.90 20.71
CA ALA A 206 -5.80 -8.85 21.53
C ALA A 206 -4.74 -8.32 22.49
N THR A 207 -4.24 -7.12 22.23
CA THR A 207 -3.70 -6.29 23.29
C THR A 207 -4.81 -5.33 23.66
N LEU A 208 -5.50 -5.59 24.77
CA LEU A 208 -6.28 -4.52 25.39
C LEU A 208 -5.26 -3.46 25.79
N ILE A 209 -5.31 -2.28 25.17
CA ILE A 209 -4.59 -1.12 25.70
C ILE A 209 -5.17 -0.91 27.10
N ASP A 210 -4.39 -1.20 28.13
CA ASP A 210 -4.83 -1.07 29.52
C ASP A 210 -5.43 0.32 29.74
N PRO A 211 -6.60 0.45 30.41
CA PRO A 211 -6.93 1.71 31.04
C PRO A 211 -5.79 2.05 32.02
N PRO A 212 -5.42 3.33 32.16
CA PRO A 212 -4.15 3.78 32.77
C PRO A 212 -3.80 3.23 34.18
N ASP A 213 -4.72 2.55 34.87
CA ASP A 213 -4.54 2.03 36.23
C ASP A 213 -4.90 0.53 36.41
N GLY A 214 -5.02 -0.26 35.34
CA GLY A 214 -5.41 -1.68 35.39
C GLY A 214 -4.25 -2.68 35.25
N PRO A 215 -4.35 -3.90 35.83
CA PRO A 215 -3.38 -4.96 35.55
C PRO A 215 -3.55 -5.49 34.12
N SER A 216 -2.46 -5.52 33.37
CA SER A 216 -2.42 -6.06 32.01
C SER A 216 -3.02 -7.45 31.93
N ALA A 217 -4.15 -7.56 31.22
CA ALA A 217 -4.82 -8.83 30.99
C ALA A 217 -4.04 -9.68 29.98
N THR A 218 -4.08 -10.99 30.17
CA THR A 218 -3.39 -11.98 29.35
C THR A 218 -3.83 -11.92 27.89
N VAL A 219 -2.84 -11.79 27.00
CA VAL A 219 -2.98 -11.84 25.54
C VAL A 219 -3.60 -13.16 25.11
N SER A 220 -4.79 -13.12 24.50
CA SER A 220 -5.39 -14.27 23.84
C SER A 220 -5.35 -14.07 22.32
N PRO A 221 -4.93 -15.08 21.54
CA PRO A 221 -4.93 -14.96 20.09
C PRO A 221 -6.37 -14.92 19.57
N LEU A 222 -6.69 -13.92 18.75
CA LEU A 222 -8.04 -13.64 18.28
C LEU A 222 -8.34 -14.26 16.92
N ARG A 223 -7.35 -14.26 16.02
CA ARG A 223 -7.51 -14.67 14.62
C ARG A 223 -6.17 -15.15 14.07
N HIS A 224 -6.23 -16.26 13.33
CA HIS A 224 -5.11 -16.75 12.53
C HIS A 224 -5.57 -16.86 11.08
N GLN A 225 -4.88 -16.19 10.17
CA GLN A 225 -5.07 -16.30 8.72
C GLN A 225 -3.79 -16.77 8.05
N ILE A 226 -3.94 -17.55 6.99
CA ILE A 226 -2.83 -18.03 6.16
C ILE A 226 -3.06 -17.56 4.73
N ALA A 227 -2.06 -16.89 4.17
CA ALA A 227 -2.01 -16.51 2.76
C ALA A 227 -0.87 -17.27 2.07
N ILE A 228 -1.22 -18.02 1.03
CA ILE A 228 -0.26 -18.82 0.26
C ILE A 228 -0.21 -18.30 -1.17
N LEU A 229 0.96 -17.88 -1.62
CA LEU A 229 1.24 -17.73 -3.05
C LEU A 229 1.40 -19.11 -3.67
N ARG A 230 0.46 -19.51 -4.51
CA ARG A 230 0.66 -20.64 -5.41
C ARG A 230 1.01 -20.09 -6.78
N LYS A 231 2.16 -20.51 -7.31
CA LYS A 231 2.46 -20.37 -8.72
C LYS A 231 1.40 -21.16 -9.50
N SER A 232 0.44 -20.48 -10.12
CA SER A 232 -0.42 -21.09 -11.13
C SER A 232 0.50 -21.60 -12.24
N GLY A 233 0.28 -22.84 -12.69
CA GLY A 233 1.22 -23.53 -13.57
C GLY A 233 1.48 -22.79 -14.89
N ALA A 234 2.70 -22.98 -15.42
CA ALA A 234 3.27 -22.66 -16.76
C ALA A 234 2.97 -21.32 -17.47
N ASP A 235 1.86 -20.64 -17.22
CA ASP A 235 1.48 -19.40 -17.90
C ASP A 235 1.91 -18.20 -17.07
N ALA A 236 2.88 -17.44 -17.58
CA ALA A 236 3.46 -16.26 -16.93
C ALA A 236 2.47 -15.09 -16.70
N ASN A 237 1.23 -15.23 -17.18
CA ASN A 237 0.16 -14.24 -17.07
C ASN A 237 -1.01 -14.70 -16.18
N ALA A 238 -0.89 -15.84 -15.49
CA ALA A 238 -1.99 -16.37 -14.70
C ALA A 238 -2.11 -15.65 -13.35
N ASP A 239 -3.28 -15.03 -13.12
CA ASP A 239 -3.70 -14.46 -11.84
C ASP A 239 -3.33 -15.36 -10.65
N TYR A 240 -2.71 -14.78 -9.64
CA TYR A 240 -2.39 -15.50 -8.40
C TYR A 240 -3.68 -15.73 -7.63
N MET A 241 -4.11 -16.99 -7.50
CA MET A 241 -5.23 -17.32 -6.60
C MET A 241 -4.76 -17.29 -5.15
N ILE A 242 -5.26 -16.31 -4.39
CA ILE A 242 -5.07 -16.23 -2.95
C ILE A 242 -6.08 -17.18 -2.28
N LYS A 243 -5.58 -18.20 -1.58
CA LYS A 243 -6.41 -19.01 -0.67
C LYS A 243 -6.25 -18.49 0.74
N ILE A 244 -7.29 -17.83 1.25
CA ILE A 244 -7.36 -17.41 2.65
C ILE A 244 -7.98 -18.56 3.46
N GLY A 245 -7.19 -19.16 4.35
CA GLY A 245 -7.67 -20.14 5.32
C GLY A 245 -7.90 -19.50 6.68
N TYR A 246 -9.06 -19.73 7.28
CA TYR A 246 -9.37 -19.29 8.64
C TYR A 246 -9.24 -20.47 9.60
N ARG A 247 -8.51 -20.29 10.70
CA ARG A 247 -8.54 -21.24 11.82
C ARG A 247 -8.88 -20.50 13.10
N ARG A 248 -10.04 -20.82 13.70
CA ARG A 248 -10.39 -20.35 15.04
C ARG A 248 -9.50 -21.12 16.02
N LEU A 249 -8.68 -20.41 16.79
CA LEU A 249 -7.90 -21.02 17.86
C LEU A 249 -8.87 -21.29 19.02
N THR A 250 -9.09 -22.55 19.35
CA THR A 250 -9.81 -22.93 20.57
C THR A 250 -8.86 -22.81 21.74
N THR A 251 -9.17 -21.94 22.69
CA THR A 251 -8.50 -21.90 23.99
C THR A 251 -8.63 -23.26 24.68
N PRO A 252 -7.55 -23.81 25.28
CA PRO A 252 -7.62 -25.04 26.06
C PRO A 252 -8.46 -24.89 27.33
#